data_AF-A0A6N7PJL6-F1
#
_entry.id   AF-A0A6N7PJL6-F1
#
_cell.length_a   1.000
_cell.length_b   1.000
_cell.length_c   1.000
_cell.angle_alpha   90.00
_cell.angle_beta   90.00
_cell.angle_gamma   90.00
#
_symmetry.space_group_name_H-M   'P 1'
#
loop_
_entity.id
_entity.type
_entity.pdbx_description
1 polymer ?
#
loop_
_entity_poly.entity_id
_entity_poly.type
_entity_poly.pdbx_seq_one_letter_code
_entity_poly.pdbx_strand_id
1 'polypeptide(L)'
;MLQLGYDYASCIRGSEKVSWKIDNVMPSDTKLDFSRAFLPEGLFAIQRIECLSPRERLTLNHISGNAYLNLFAFVEEYITAMAVKHAQAELFGDHDAVRALVRFAEEEAKHQQLFWRYCRAFERDFGHKCHVLEAAAEVAGVILGKSPLAVTTVTLHLELMTQAHYTETVRGNQDLDPLFVSLLRHHWMEESQHARIDALELDKLLEGADEEAIKTCFDDYLELIDAFDGLLAAQAKLDVQTLSGALERTFSDAEAGAIVASQHRSYRYTFLVSGMLNKTFLELMTLISPSAAARIKQKAELLS
;
A
#
# COMPACT_ATOMS: atom_id res chain seq x y z
N MET A 1 -8.48 19.22 15.89
CA MET A 1 -7.28 18.96 16.72
C MET A 1 -5.95 19.13 15.93
N LEU A 2 -5.86 18.67 14.68
CA LEU A 2 -4.64 18.54 13.89
C LEU A 2 -4.19 19.81 13.12
N GLN A 3 -4.95 20.93 13.21
CA GLN A 3 -4.64 22.22 12.56
C GLN A 3 -4.25 22.08 11.07
N LEU A 4 -5.08 21.36 10.31
CA LEU A 4 -4.81 21.03 8.92
C LEU A 4 -4.89 22.30 8.03
N GLY A 5 -3.89 22.49 7.17
CA GLY A 5 -3.82 23.62 6.23
C GLY A 5 -4.69 23.46 4.98
N TYR A 6 -5.72 22.61 5.05
CA TYR A 6 -6.57 22.22 3.94
C TYR A 6 -7.94 21.75 4.38
N ASP A 7 -8.89 21.72 3.44
CA ASP A 7 -10.28 21.31 3.61
C ASP A 7 -10.74 20.37 2.47
N TYR A 8 -11.92 19.76 2.63
CA TYR A 8 -12.51 18.87 1.61
C TYR A 8 -12.67 19.57 0.26
N ALA A 9 -13.11 20.83 0.24
CA ALA A 9 -13.24 21.63 -0.98
C ALA A 9 -11.90 21.74 -1.75
N SER A 10 -10.78 21.89 -1.04
CA SER A 10 -9.45 21.94 -1.63
C SER A 10 -8.97 20.58 -2.13
N CYS A 11 -9.35 19.48 -1.46
CA CYS A 11 -9.08 18.13 -1.93
C CYS A 11 -9.84 17.84 -3.21
N ILE A 12 -11.11 18.24 -3.30
CA ILE A 12 -11.92 18.14 -4.53
C ILE A 12 -11.26 18.91 -5.67
N ARG A 13 -10.85 20.17 -5.47
CA ARG A 13 -10.14 20.95 -6.48
C ARG A 13 -8.82 20.30 -6.92
N GLY A 14 -8.19 19.51 -6.05
CA GLY A 14 -7.00 18.72 -6.36
C GLY A 14 -7.35 17.53 -7.24
N SER A 15 -8.31 16.71 -6.80
CA SER A 15 -8.78 15.51 -7.51
C SER A 15 -9.35 15.86 -8.89
N GLU A 16 -10.09 16.96 -9.05
CA GLU A 16 -10.62 17.39 -10.36
C GLU A 16 -9.54 17.68 -11.42
N LYS A 17 -8.30 17.95 -11.00
CA LYS A 17 -7.17 18.16 -11.93
C LYS A 17 -6.55 16.85 -12.39
N VAL A 18 -6.84 15.76 -11.70
CA VAL A 18 -6.38 14.41 -12.03
C VAL A 18 -7.55 13.69 -12.71
N SER A 19 -7.37 13.37 -13.98
CA SER A 19 -8.36 12.63 -14.73
C SER A 19 -7.68 11.70 -15.70
N TRP A 20 -7.79 10.41 -15.43
CA TRP A 20 -7.30 9.35 -16.29
C TRP A 20 -8.32 8.20 -16.34
N LYS A 21 -8.19 7.38 -17.37
CA LYS A 21 -9.00 6.17 -17.56
C LYS A 21 -8.08 4.97 -17.53
N ILE A 22 -8.54 3.86 -16.96
CA ILE A 22 -7.76 2.62 -16.91
C ILE A 22 -7.24 2.25 -18.31
N ASP A 23 -8.07 2.38 -19.35
CA ASP A 23 -7.67 2.07 -20.74
C ASP A 23 -6.58 2.99 -21.31
N ASN A 24 -6.42 4.21 -20.78
CA ASN A 24 -5.33 5.11 -21.18
C ASN A 24 -4.00 4.74 -20.52
N VAL A 25 -4.05 4.16 -19.32
CA VAL A 25 -2.86 3.76 -18.55
C VAL A 25 -2.42 2.35 -18.93
N MET A 26 -3.38 1.43 -19.02
CA MET A 26 -3.17 0.02 -19.32
C MET A 26 -4.29 -0.49 -20.25
N PRO A 27 -4.13 -0.34 -21.58
CA PRO A 27 -4.98 -0.99 -22.58
C PRO A 27 -5.16 -2.48 -22.33
N SER A 28 -6.30 -3.06 -22.71
CA SER A 28 -6.64 -4.46 -22.41
C SER A 28 -5.67 -5.50 -22.98
N ASP A 29 -4.99 -5.18 -24.08
CA ASP A 29 -4.02 -6.02 -24.78
C ASP A 29 -2.56 -5.72 -24.43
N THR A 30 -2.32 -4.86 -23.44
CA THR A 30 -0.98 -4.49 -22.95
C THR A 30 -0.14 -5.73 -22.67
N LYS A 31 1.04 -5.80 -23.28
CA LYS A 31 2.06 -6.84 -23.04
C LYS A 31 3.09 -6.35 -22.04
N LEU A 32 3.40 -7.17 -21.05
CA LEU A 32 4.40 -6.84 -20.04
C LEU A 32 5.82 -7.06 -20.58
N ASP A 33 6.73 -6.14 -20.27
CA ASP A 33 8.15 -6.23 -20.63
C ASP A 33 9.00 -6.77 -19.47
N PHE A 34 9.34 -8.05 -19.53
CA PHE A 34 10.18 -8.71 -18.53
C PHE A 34 11.70 -8.48 -18.75
N SER A 35 12.10 -7.57 -19.65
CA SER A 35 13.52 -7.20 -19.82
C SER A 35 14.03 -6.19 -18.80
N ARG A 36 13.12 -5.50 -18.10
CA ARG A 36 13.41 -4.45 -17.10
C ARG A 36 12.85 -4.80 -15.73
N ALA A 37 13.38 -4.16 -14.70
CA ALA A 37 12.84 -4.30 -13.35
C ALA A 37 11.49 -3.57 -13.23
N PHE A 38 10.57 -4.14 -12.46
CA PHE A 38 9.30 -3.49 -12.10
C PHE A 38 9.46 -2.63 -10.85
N LEU A 39 10.11 -3.17 -9.81
CA LEU A 39 10.28 -2.47 -8.54
C LEU A 39 11.72 -1.94 -8.37
N PRO A 40 11.88 -0.73 -7.79
CA PRO A 40 13.20 -0.17 -7.51
C PRO A 40 13.89 -0.84 -6.32
N GLU A 41 15.23 -0.79 -6.29
CA GLU A 41 16.04 -1.34 -5.20
C GLU A 41 15.72 -0.70 -3.84
N GLY A 42 15.29 0.57 -3.85
CA GLY A 42 14.88 1.29 -2.65
C GLY A 42 13.69 0.65 -1.92
N LEU A 43 12.83 -0.10 -2.62
CA LEU A 43 11.71 -0.82 -2.01
C LEU A 43 12.05 -2.30 -1.81
N PHE A 44 12.70 -2.92 -2.81
CA PHE A 44 13.05 -4.33 -2.81
C PHE A 44 14.54 -4.54 -3.09
N ALA A 45 15.30 -4.79 -2.02
CA ALA A 45 16.76 -4.95 -2.05
C ALA A 45 17.22 -6.34 -2.55
N ILE A 46 16.63 -6.82 -3.66
CA ILE A 46 16.84 -8.16 -4.22
C ILE A 46 18.30 -8.37 -4.70
N GLN A 47 19.02 -7.29 -5.00
CA GLN A 47 20.42 -7.35 -5.46
C GLN A 47 21.39 -7.95 -4.43
N ARG A 48 20.98 -8.09 -3.17
CA ARG A 48 21.81 -8.61 -2.08
C ARG A 48 21.65 -10.12 -1.86
N ILE A 49 20.84 -10.81 -2.67
CA ILE A 49 20.60 -12.26 -2.53
C ILE A 49 21.68 -13.04 -3.31
N GLU A 50 22.69 -13.55 -2.59
CA GLU A 50 23.89 -14.15 -3.17
C GLU A 50 23.63 -15.44 -3.97
N CYS A 51 22.66 -16.26 -3.57
CA CYS A 51 22.36 -17.55 -4.23
C CYS A 51 21.62 -17.41 -5.57
N LEU A 52 21.21 -16.20 -5.94
CA LEU A 52 20.52 -15.89 -7.20
C LEU A 52 21.45 -15.15 -8.15
N SER A 53 21.52 -15.63 -9.40
CA SER A 53 22.15 -14.92 -10.52
C SER A 53 21.38 -13.63 -10.87
N PRO A 54 21.98 -12.70 -11.64
CA PRO A 54 21.31 -11.46 -12.05
C PRO A 54 19.95 -11.69 -12.75
N ARG A 55 19.85 -12.75 -13.56
CA ARG A 55 18.59 -13.10 -14.24
C ARG A 55 17.53 -13.62 -13.27
N GLU A 56 17.92 -14.47 -12.32
CA GLU A 56 16.99 -15.01 -11.32
C GLU A 56 16.52 -13.91 -10.34
N ARG A 57 17.38 -12.94 -10.02
CA ARG A 57 17.02 -11.73 -9.27
C ARG A 57 16.00 -10.87 -10.02
N LEU A 58 16.15 -10.74 -11.34
CA LEU A 58 15.19 -10.04 -12.17
C LEU A 58 13.84 -10.76 -12.18
N THR A 59 13.82 -12.10 -12.33
CA THR A 59 12.58 -12.90 -12.19
C THR A 59 11.93 -12.69 -10.83
N LEU A 60 12.70 -12.68 -9.73
CA LEU A 60 12.17 -12.40 -8.40
C LEU A 60 11.61 -10.97 -8.29
N ASN A 61 12.24 -9.98 -8.93
CA ASN A 61 11.72 -8.61 -8.98
C ASN A 61 10.36 -8.53 -9.70
N HIS A 62 10.16 -9.32 -10.77
CA HIS A 62 8.87 -9.40 -11.45
C HIS A 62 7.80 -10.02 -10.56
N ILE A 63 8.11 -11.12 -9.86
CA ILE A 63 7.22 -11.77 -8.89
C ILE A 63 6.84 -10.77 -7.80
N SER A 64 7.81 -10.09 -7.20
CA SER A 64 7.56 -9.04 -6.21
C SER A 64 6.73 -7.89 -6.78
N GLY A 65 6.91 -7.52 -8.06
CA GLY A 65 6.10 -6.49 -8.72
C GLY A 65 4.63 -6.87 -8.84
N ASN A 66 4.35 -8.14 -9.15
CA ASN A 66 2.98 -8.66 -9.16
C ASN A 66 2.38 -8.71 -7.74
N ALA A 67 3.15 -9.22 -6.77
CA ALA A 67 2.74 -9.27 -5.37
C ALA A 67 2.48 -7.87 -4.79
N TYR A 68 3.31 -6.88 -5.13
CA TYR A 68 3.14 -5.49 -4.71
C TYR A 68 1.80 -4.93 -5.17
N LEU A 69 1.44 -5.08 -6.45
CA LEU A 69 0.16 -4.58 -6.97
C LEU A 69 -1.03 -5.42 -6.46
N ASN A 70 -0.85 -6.72 -6.23
CA ASN A 70 -1.86 -7.54 -5.57
C ASN A 70 -2.13 -7.07 -4.13
N LEU A 71 -1.08 -6.77 -3.35
CA LEU A 71 -1.19 -6.27 -1.98
C LEU A 71 -1.90 -4.90 -1.91
N PHE A 72 -1.67 -4.01 -2.88
CA PHE A 72 -2.47 -2.78 -2.98
C PHE A 72 -3.93 -3.09 -3.26
N ALA A 73 -4.22 -3.87 -4.30
CA ALA A 73 -5.59 -4.27 -4.60
C ALA A 73 -6.29 -4.97 -3.42
N PHE A 74 -5.52 -5.64 -2.57
CA PHE A 74 -5.96 -6.31 -1.36
C PHE A 74 -6.37 -5.33 -0.27
N VAL A 75 -5.59 -4.27 -0.02
CA VAL A 75 -5.95 -3.23 0.97
C VAL A 75 -7.02 -2.26 0.45
N GLU A 76 -7.06 -1.98 -0.86
CA GLU A 76 -8.09 -1.12 -1.45
C GLU A 76 -9.52 -1.60 -1.17
N GLU A 77 -9.70 -2.90 -0.96
CA GLU A 77 -11.00 -3.49 -0.61
C GLU A 77 -11.58 -2.85 0.66
N TYR A 78 -10.76 -2.69 1.70
CA TYR A 78 -11.22 -2.12 2.97
C TYR A 78 -11.24 -0.58 2.91
N ILE A 79 -10.32 0.05 2.19
CA ILE A 79 -10.23 1.50 2.05
C ILE A 79 -11.47 2.03 1.32
N THR A 80 -11.85 1.37 0.21
CA THR A 80 -13.09 1.68 -0.52
C THR A 80 -14.32 1.57 0.40
N ALA A 81 -14.42 0.48 1.17
CA ALA A 81 -15.52 0.28 2.11
C ALA A 81 -15.55 1.33 3.23
N MET A 82 -14.38 1.73 3.76
CA MET A 82 -14.24 2.79 4.75
C MET A 82 -14.71 4.13 4.18
N ALA A 83 -14.22 4.52 3.00
CA ALA A 83 -14.59 5.77 2.34
C ALA A 83 -16.10 5.86 2.06
N VAL A 84 -16.72 4.77 1.59
CA VAL A 84 -18.18 4.70 1.41
C VAL A 84 -18.92 4.87 2.74
N LYS A 85 -18.46 4.22 3.81
CA LYS A 85 -19.06 4.33 5.15
C LYS A 85 -18.97 5.76 5.69
N HIS A 86 -17.83 6.43 5.50
CA HIS A 86 -17.64 7.82 5.91
C HIS A 86 -18.53 8.74 5.08
N ALA A 87 -18.61 8.55 3.76
CA ALA A 87 -19.51 9.32 2.88
C ALA A 87 -20.97 9.18 3.30
N GLN A 88 -21.39 7.95 3.66
CA GLN A 88 -22.75 7.68 4.13
C GLN A 88 -23.07 8.47 5.40
N ALA A 89 -22.13 8.60 6.33
CA ALA A 89 -22.30 9.36 7.57
C ALA A 89 -22.49 10.87 7.30
N GLU A 90 -22.02 11.37 6.17
CA GLU A 90 -22.06 12.80 5.80
C GLU A 90 -23.26 13.18 4.91
N LEU A 91 -24.09 12.24 4.46
CA LEU A 91 -25.14 12.48 3.44
C LEU A 91 -26.08 13.66 3.73
N PHE A 92 -26.28 14.01 5.01
CA PHE A 92 -27.13 15.12 5.44
C PHE A 92 -26.35 16.22 6.20
N GLY A 93 -25.02 16.15 6.18
CA GLY A 93 -24.09 17.01 6.90
C GLY A 93 -23.27 17.87 5.94
N ASP A 94 -21.95 17.65 5.92
CA ASP A 94 -21.03 18.42 5.09
C ASP A 94 -21.05 17.91 3.64
N HIS A 95 -21.66 18.69 2.75
CA HIS A 95 -21.76 18.35 1.33
C HIS A 95 -20.41 18.26 0.61
N ASP A 96 -19.41 19.04 1.04
CA ASP A 96 -18.05 18.94 0.49
C ASP A 96 -17.38 17.66 0.98
N ALA A 97 -17.59 17.26 2.23
CA ALA A 97 -17.10 15.98 2.76
C ALA A 97 -17.70 14.78 2.00
N VAL A 98 -19.02 14.74 1.81
CA VAL A 98 -19.69 13.70 1.00
C VAL A 98 -19.05 13.62 -0.38
N ARG A 99 -18.90 14.76 -1.06
CA ARG A 99 -18.37 14.80 -2.42
C ARG A 99 -16.92 14.35 -2.47
N ALA A 100 -16.08 14.74 -1.51
CA ALA A 100 -14.69 14.32 -1.44
C ALA A 100 -14.59 12.79 -1.22
N LEU A 101 -15.35 12.24 -0.27
CA LEU A 101 -15.32 10.83 0.09
C LEU A 101 -15.90 9.92 -1.01
N VAL A 102 -16.94 10.37 -1.74
CA VAL A 102 -17.46 9.63 -2.90
C VAL A 102 -16.43 9.58 -4.04
N ARG A 103 -15.65 10.66 -4.23
CA ARG A 103 -14.57 10.66 -5.22
C ARG A 103 -13.45 9.71 -4.81
N PHE A 104 -13.01 9.80 -3.56
CA PHE A 104 -12.04 8.88 -2.98
C PHE A 104 -12.46 7.41 -3.18
N ALA A 105 -13.70 7.04 -2.82
CA ALA A 105 -14.17 5.67 -3.03
C ALA A 105 -14.21 5.24 -4.52
N GLU A 106 -14.50 6.15 -5.46
CA GLU A 106 -14.45 5.84 -6.89
C GLU A 106 -13.01 5.67 -7.39
N GLU A 107 -12.10 6.52 -6.93
CA GLU A 107 -10.67 6.50 -7.23
C GLU A 107 -10.05 5.17 -6.75
N GLU A 108 -10.38 4.70 -5.55
CA GLU A 108 -9.89 3.40 -5.07
C GLU A 108 -10.47 2.19 -5.79
N ALA A 109 -11.77 2.22 -6.10
CA ALA A 109 -12.36 1.18 -6.93
C ALA A 109 -11.68 1.11 -8.33
N LYS A 110 -11.24 2.27 -8.86
CA LYS A 110 -10.52 2.38 -10.12
C LYS A 110 -9.07 1.90 -10.00
N HIS A 111 -8.37 2.18 -8.90
CA HIS A 111 -7.05 1.63 -8.59
C HIS A 111 -7.08 0.12 -8.49
N GLN A 112 -8.02 -0.43 -7.74
CA GLN A 112 -8.19 -1.87 -7.58
C GLN A 112 -8.43 -2.57 -8.93
N GLN A 113 -9.29 -1.99 -9.79
CA GLN A 113 -9.50 -2.51 -11.15
C GLN A 113 -8.24 -2.45 -12.02
N LEU A 114 -7.45 -1.39 -11.92
CA LEU A 114 -6.17 -1.25 -12.62
C LEU A 114 -5.17 -2.33 -12.18
N PHE A 115 -5.06 -2.58 -10.87
CA PHE A 115 -4.16 -3.59 -10.32
C PHE A 115 -4.59 -5.01 -10.66
N TRP A 116 -5.89 -5.33 -10.58
CA TRP A 116 -6.39 -6.63 -11.06
C TRP A 116 -6.15 -6.84 -12.55
N ARG A 117 -6.29 -5.79 -13.37
CA ARG A 117 -5.96 -5.86 -14.79
C ARG A 117 -4.48 -6.17 -15.00
N TYR A 118 -3.60 -5.53 -14.23
CA TYR A 118 -2.18 -5.85 -14.23
C TYR A 118 -1.92 -7.30 -13.83
N CYS A 119 -2.45 -7.77 -12.70
CA CYS A 119 -2.24 -9.14 -12.23
C CYS A 119 -2.72 -10.18 -13.25
N ARG A 120 -3.83 -9.93 -13.96
CA ARG A 120 -4.31 -10.79 -15.06
C ARG A 120 -3.35 -10.78 -16.26
N ALA A 121 -2.77 -9.63 -16.61
CA ALA A 121 -1.76 -9.56 -17.66
C ALA A 121 -0.46 -10.27 -17.25
N PHE A 122 -0.08 -10.17 -15.97
CA PHE A 122 1.07 -10.87 -15.41
C PHE A 122 0.89 -12.38 -15.49
N GLU A 123 -0.23 -12.92 -14.99
CA GLU A 123 -0.51 -14.36 -15.07
C GLU A 123 -0.50 -14.88 -16.51
N ARG A 124 -1.01 -14.07 -17.46
CA ARG A 124 -1.00 -14.41 -18.89
C ARG A 124 0.41 -14.44 -19.49
N ASP A 125 1.24 -13.45 -19.19
CA ASP A 125 2.51 -13.23 -19.90
C ASP A 125 3.74 -13.79 -19.15
N PHE A 126 3.67 -14.04 -17.84
CA PHE A 126 4.78 -14.55 -17.03
C PHE A 126 5.14 -16.01 -17.35
N GLY A 127 4.19 -16.78 -17.86
CA GLY A 127 4.39 -18.16 -18.34
C GLY A 127 4.36 -19.23 -17.25
N HIS A 128 4.26 -18.84 -15.98
CA HIS A 128 4.13 -19.73 -14.82
C HIS A 128 3.06 -19.19 -13.88
N LYS A 129 2.46 -20.07 -13.08
CA LYS A 129 1.50 -19.65 -12.04
C LYS A 129 2.21 -18.78 -11.01
N CYS A 130 1.73 -17.56 -10.79
CA CYS A 130 2.22 -16.70 -9.72
C CYS A 130 1.36 -16.84 -8.47
N HIS A 131 1.97 -17.20 -7.34
CA HIS A 131 1.26 -17.30 -6.07
C HIS A 131 1.24 -15.94 -5.35
N VAL A 132 0.04 -15.47 -5.01
CA VAL A 132 -0.19 -14.24 -4.26
C VAL A 132 -1.19 -14.49 -3.13
N LEU A 133 -1.27 -13.59 -2.16
CA LEU A 133 -2.29 -13.64 -1.13
C LEU A 133 -3.69 -13.55 -1.75
N GLU A 134 -4.61 -14.28 -1.14
CA GLU A 134 -6.03 -14.34 -1.49
C GLU A 134 -6.86 -13.96 -0.25
N ALA A 135 -8.19 -13.91 -0.37
CA ALA A 135 -9.12 -13.57 0.73
C ALA A 135 -9.08 -12.10 1.20
N ALA A 136 -9.02 -11.16 0.25
CA ALA A 136 -9.04 -9.71 0.52
C ALA A 136 -10.27 -9.28 1.32
N ALA A 137 -11.45 -9.82 0.99
CA ALA A 137 -12.72 -9.46 1.66
C ALA A 137 -12.74 -9.89 3.14
N GLU A 138 -12.23 -11.07 3.46
CA GLU A 138 -12.13 -11.56 4.83
C GLU A 138 -11.19 -10.69 5.67
N VAL A 139 -10.03 -10.34 5.12
CA VAL A 139 -9.09 -9.45 5.83
C VAL A 139 -9.63 -8.03 5.94
N ALA A 140 -10.30 -7.51 4.90
CA ALA A 140 -11.00 -6.23 4.98
C ALA A 140 -12.01 -6.21 6.13
N GLY A 141 -12.78 -7.29 6.32
CA GLY A 141 -13.69 -7.45 7.45
C GLY A 141 -13.00 -7.42 8.82
N VAL A 142 -11.81 -8.02 8.94
CA VAL A 142 -11.01 -7.97 10.17
C VAL A 142 -10.50 -6.56 10.46
N ILE A 143 -9.98 -5.86 9.44
CA ILE A 143 -9.49 -4.48 9.58
C ILE A 143 -10.64 -3.56 10.00
N LEU A 144 -11.77 -3.61 9.28
CA LEU A 144 -12.96 -2.79 9.57
C LEU A 144 -13.64 -3.13 10.90
N GLY A 145 -13.26 -4.24 11.54
CA GLY A 145 -13.69 -4.62 12.89
C GLY A 145 -12.91 -3.91 14.01
N LYS A 146 -11.81 -3.21 13.70
CA LYS A 146 -11.05 -2.39 14.65
C LYS A 146 -11.72 -1.03 14.88
N SER A 147 -11.20 -0.27 15.85
CA SER A 147 -11.70 1.08 16.10
C SER A 147 -11.60 1.97 14.84
N PRO A 148 -12.61 2.81 14.53
CA PRO A 148 -12.57 3.68 13.35
C PRO A 148 -11.34 4.60 13.30
N LEU A 149 -10.87 5.05 14.46
CA LEU A 149 -9.63 5.83 14.58
C LEU A 149 -8.41 5.01 14.10
N ALA A 150 -8.29 3.75 14.50
CA ALA A 150 -7.17 2.90 14.08
C ALA A 150 -7.22 2.59 12.58
N VAL A 151 -8.41 2.29 12.05
CA VAL A 151 -8.61 2.03 10.61
C VAL A 151 -8.25 3.27 9.79
N THR A 152 -8.69 4.46 10.19
CA THR A 152 -8.33 5.71 9.51
C THR A 152 -6.83 6.00 9.66
N THR A 153 -6.23 5.71 10.82
CA THR A 153 -4.80 5.90 11.06
C THR A 153 -3.93 4.99 10.19
N VAL A 154 -4.29 3.70 10.03
CA VAL A 154 -3.54 2.80 9.15
C VAL A 154 -3.76 3.13 7.68
N THR A 155 -4.93 3.65 7.29
CA THR A 155 -5.18 4.12 5.92
C THR A 155 -4.31 5.33 5.60
N LEU A 156 -4.30 6.34 6.48
CA LEU A 156 -3.41 7.50 6.35
C LEU A 156 -1.93 7.11 6.26
N HIS A 157 -1.49 6.09 7.01
CA HIS A 157 -0.16 5.52 6.87
C HIS A 157 0.07 5.05 5.43
N LEU A 158 -0.82 4.20 4.92
CA LEU A 158 -0.71 3.61 3.58
C LEU A 158 -0.68 4.71 2.49
N GLU A 159 -1.51 5.75 2.59
CA GLU A 159 -1.52 6.83 1.58
C GLU A 159 -0.30 7.74 1.62
N LEU A 160 0.28 7.96 2.79
CA LEU A 160 1.55 8.70 2.88
C LEU A 160 2.72 7.87 2.37
N MET A 161 2.65 6.56 2.56
CA MET A 161 3.65 5.60 2.12
C MET A 161 3.65 5.43 0.59
N THR A 162 2.49 5.25 -0.04
CA THR A 162 2.37 5.19 -1.52
C THR A 162 2.97 6.42 -2.18
N GLN A 163 2.78 7.59 -1.57
CA GLN A 163 3.42 8.84 -2.01
C GLN A 163 4.94 8.80 -1.93
N ALA A 164 5.50 8.33 -0.82
CA ALA A 164 6.94 8.18 -0.65
C ALA A 164 7.52 7.20 -1.68
N HIS A 165 6.86 6.06 -1.90
CA HIS A 165 7.26 5.09 -2.92
C HIS A 165 7.47 5.74 -4.29
N TYR A 166 6.48 6.49 -4.76
CA TYR A 166 6.59 7.12 -6.08
C TYR A 166 7.63 8.24 -6.10
N THR A 167 7.54 9.18 -5.16
CA THR A 167 8.33 10.42 -5.17
C THR A 167 9.81 10.20 -4.90
N GLU A 168 10.16 9.21 -4.07
CA GLU A 168 11.54 8.96 -3.63
C GLU A 168 12.24 7.87 -4.44
N THR A 169 11.51 6.86 -4.95
CA THR A 169 12.13 5.66 -5.53
C THR A 169 11.80 5.39 -7.00
N VAL A 170 10.66 5.89 -7.50
CA VAL A 170 10.17 5.59 -8.87
C VAL A 170 10.34 6.77 -9.82
N ARG A 171 10.03 8.00 -9.37
CA ARG A 171 10.04 9.19 -10.20
C ARG A 171 11.43 9.43 -10.79
N GLY A 172 11.52 9.41 -12.12
CA GLY A 172 12.77 9.67 -12.84
C GLY A 172 13.75 8.49 -12.89
N ASN A 173 13.38 7.34 -12.32
CA ASN A 173 14.19 6.13 -12.42
C ASN A 173 14.05 5.54 -13.84
N GLN A 174 15.14 5.57 -14.61
CA GLN A 174 15.17 5.13 -16.01
C GLN A 174 15.42 3.62 -16.17
N ASP A 175 15.80 2.94 -15.09
CA ASP A 175 16.09 1.50 -15.08
C ASP A 175 14.83 0.64 -14.91
N LEU A 176 13.72 1.28 -14.52
CA LEU A 176 12.42 0.62 -14.36
C LEU A 176 11.68 0.48 -15.69
N ASP A 177 10.77 -0.49 -15.71
CA ASP A 177 9.79 -0.66 -16.77
C ASP A 177 8.89 0.60 -16.89
N PRO A 178 8.77 1.20 -18.09
CA PRO A 178 7.97 2.42 -18.29
C PRO A 178 6.48 2.26 -17.97
N LEU A 179 5.90 1.07 -18.18
CA LEU A 179 4.49 0.82 -17.85
C LEU A 179 4.30 0.80 -16.33
N PHE A 180 5.18 0.13 -15.58
CA PHE A 180 5.14 0.10 -14.12
C PHE A 180 5.32 1.50 -13.52
N VAL A 181 6.25 2.30 -14.06
CA VAL A 181 6.41 3.72 -13.69
C VAL A 181 5.15 4.52 -13.97
N SER A 182 4.50 4.28 -15.11
CA SER A 182 3.23 4.93 -15.47
C SER A 182 2.11 4.53 -14.51
N LEU A 183 1.95 3.24 -14.20
CA LEU A 183 0.97 2.73 -13.25
C LEU A 183 1.09 3.43 -11.90
N LEU A 184 2.28 3.42 -11.30
CA LEU A 184 2.51 4.04 -9.99
C LEU A 184 2.38 5.56 -10.00
N ARG A 185 2.67 6.21 -11.14
CA ARG A 185 2.42 7.64 -11.30
C ARG A 185 0.94 7.97 -11.20
N HIS A 186 0.09 7.21 -11.90
CA HIS A 186 -1.34 7.49 -11.97
C HIS A 186 -2.01 7.22 -10.62
N HIS A 187 -1.61 6.14 -9.95
CA HIS A 187 -1.99 5.85 -8.56
C HIS A 187 -1.61 7.02 -7.63
N TRP A 188 -0.31 7.37 -7.60
CA TRP A 188 0.20 8.46 -6.75
C TRP A 188 -0.51 9.81 -6.94
N MET A 189 -0.91 10.14 -8.17
CA MET A 189 -1.57 11.42 -8.46
C MET A 189 -2.88 11.56 -7.68
N GLU A 190 -3.63 10.48 -7.51
CA GLU A 190 -4.89 10.44 -6.75
C GLU A 190 -4.62 10.30 -5.24
N GLU A 191 -3.66 9.45 -4.83
CA GLU A 191 -3.29 9.27 -3.41
C GLU A 191 -2.87 10.54 -2.68
N SER A 192 -2.36 11.52 -3.41
CA SER A 192 -2.03 12.84 -2.85
C SER A 192 -3.24 13.55 -2.23
N GLN A 193 -4.46 13.27 -2.70
CA GLN A 193 -5.69 13.80 -2.13
C GLN A 193 -6.27 12.88 -1.06
N HIS A 194 -6.15 11.56 -1.22
CA HIS A 194 -6.64 10.58 -0.25
C HIS A 194 -6.01 10.78 1.13
N ALA A 195 -4.68 10.90 1.19
CA ALA A 195 -3.98 11.18 2.46
C ALA A 195 -4.47 12.47 3.17
N ARG A 196 -4.89 13.48 2.40
CA ARG A 196 -5.44 14.73 2.96
C ARG A 196 -6.86 14.52 3.47
N ILE A 197 -7.67 13.73 2.76
CA ILE A 197 -9.02 13.36 3.18
C ILE A 197 -8.94 12.49 4.44
N ASP A 198 -8.05 11.51 4.52
CA ASP A 198 -7.85 10.68 5.72
C ASP A 198 -7.43 11.49 6.93
N ALA A 199 -6.56 12.49 6.75
CA ALA A 199 -6.18 13.38 7.84
C ALA A 199 -7.39 14.21 8.34
N LEU A 200 -8.27 14.67 7.44
CA LEU A 200 -9.51 15.36 7.79
C LEU A 200 -10.47 14.43 8.54
N GLU A 201 -10.67 13.21 8.06
CA GLU A 201 -11.49 12.19 8.72
C GLU A 201 -10.94 11.82 10.09
N LEU A 202 -9.62 11.69 10.21
CA LEU A 202 -8.95 11.43 11.48
C LEU A 202 -9.17 12.60 12.46
N ASP A 203 -9.02 13.85 12.00
CA ASP A 203 -9.26 15.03 12.86
C ASP A 203 -10.68 15.07 13.40
N LYS A 204 -11.65 14.78 12.53
CA LYS A 204 -13.07 14.73 12.87
C LYS A 204 -13.37 13.61 13.88
N LEU A 205 -12.82 12.41 13.68
CA LEU A 205 -12.99 11.30 14.63
C LEU A 205 -12.38 11.63 16.00
N LEU A 206 -11.31 12.43 16.05
CA LEU A 206 -10.67 12.87 17.29
C LEU A 206 -11.53 13.87 18.08
N GLU A 207 -12.41 14.65 17.45
CA GLU A 207 -13.26 15.62 18.18
C GLU A 207 -14.18 14.96 19.22
N GLY A 208 -14.57 13.71 18.97
CA GLY A 208 -15.41 12.91 19.88
C GLY A 208 -14.64 11.90 20.72
N ALA A 209 -13.30 11.84 20.60
CA ALA A 209 -12.49 10.81 21.24
C ALA A 209 -12.04 11.23 22.65
N ASP A 210 -12.21 10.34 23.63
CA ASP A 210 -11.58 10.46 24.94
C ASP A 210 -10.19 9.79 24.97
N GLU A 211 -9.51 9.88 26.12
CA GLU A 211 -8.17 9.32 26.29
C GLU A 211 -8.13 7.79 26.05
N GLU A 212 -9.20 7.07 26.42
CA GLU A 212 -9.26 5.62 26.24
C GLU A 212 -9.51 5.23 24.79
N ALA A 213 -10.32 6.00 24.06
CA ALA A 213 -10.51 5.83 22.62
C ALA A 213 -9.20 6.09 21.85
N ILE A 214 -8.44 7.12 22.24
CA ILE A 214 -7.12 7.40 21.67
C ILE A 214 -6.14 6.25 21.99
N LYS A 215 -6.11 5.76 23.23
CA LYS A 215 -5.28 4.61 23.60
C LYS A 215 -5.64 3.37 22.78
N THR A 216 -6.93 3.06 22.65
CA THR A 216 -7.45 1.93 21.87
C THR A 216 -7.06 2.05 20.40
N CYS A 217 -7.15 3.25 19.82
CA CYS A 217 -6.69 3.51 18.45
C CYS A 217 -5.26 3.03 18.22
N PHE A 218 -4.33 3.41 19.11
CA PHE A 218 -2.93 3.04 18.95
C PHE A 218 -2.64 1.56 19.24
N ASP A 219 -3.35 0.95 20.19
CA ASP A 219 -3.23 -0.48 20.46
C ASP A 219 -3.74 -1.29 19.25
N ASP A 220 -4.91 -0.94 18.70
CA ASP A 220 -5.47 -1.54 17.49
C ASP A 220 -4.56 -1.31 16.27
N TYR A 221 -4.02 -0.10 16.08
CA TYR A 221 -3.10 0.20 14.99
C TYR A 221 -1.86 -0.71 15.03
N LEU A 222 -1.25 -0.88 16.19
CA LEU A 222 -0.07 -1.74 16.33
C LEU A 222 -0.43 -3.22 16.13
N GLU A 223 -1.62 -3.66 16.54
CA GLU A 223 -2.12 -5.00 16.25
C GLU A 223 -2.34 -5.22 14.74
N LEU A 224 -2.84 -4.20 14.03
CA LEU A 224 -2.95 -4.24 12.56
C LEU A 224 -1.57 -4.33 11.90
N ILE A 225 -0.58 -3.59 12.38
CA ILE A 225 0.82 -3.71 11.91
C ILE A 225 1.34 -5.15 12.11
N ASP A 226 1.07 -5.77 13.26
CA ASP A 226 1.44 -7.17 13.52
C ASP A 226 0.72 -8.16 12.60
N ALA A 227 -0.57 -7.95 12.36
CA ALA A 227 -1.35 -8.77 11.42
C ALA A 227 -0.82 -8.64 9.98
N PHE A 228 -0.53 -7.43 9.53
CA PHE A 228 0.08 -7.18 8.22
C PHE A 228 1.47 -7.82 8.11
N ASP A 229 2.31 -7.72 9.14
CA ASP A 229 3.61 -8.39 9.13
C ASP A 229 3.51 -9.91 8.91
N GLY A 230 2.50 -10.54 9.53
CA GLY A 230 2.19 -11.95 9.32
C GLY A 230 1.77 -12.28 7.88
N LEU A 231 0.93 -11.44 7.27
CA LEU A 231 0.53 -11.58 5.86
C LEU A 231 1.72 -11.40 4.91
N LEU A 232 2.56 -10.39 5.15
CA LEU A 232 3.76 -10.13 4.36
C LEU A 232 4.79 -11.28 4.48
N ALA A 233 4.90 -11.90 5.65
CA ALA A 233 5.70 -13.10 5.85
C ALA A 233 5.16 -14.31 5.05
N ALA A 234 3.83 -14.42 4.94
CA ALA A 234 3.19 -15.44 4.11
C ALA A 234 3.44 -15.19 2.62
N GLN A 235 3.27 -13.95 2.14
CA GLN A 235 3.57 -13.58 0.76
C GLN A 235 5.03 -13.87 0.39
N ALA A 236 5.99 -13.55 1.27
CA ALA A 236 7.41 -13.84 1.02
C ALA A 236 7.69 -15.34 0.78
N LYS A 237 6.91 -16.25 1.39
CA LYS A 237 7.02 -17.70 1.13
C LYS A 237 6.41 -18.08 -0.21
N LEU A 238 5.29 -17.46 -0.60
CA LEU A 238 4.66 -17.64 -1.90
C LEU A 238 5.56 -17.16 -3.04
N ASP A 239 6.31 -16.08 -2.82
CA ASP A 239 7.29 -15.58 -3.79
C ASP A 239 8.39 -16.61 -4.07
N VAL A 240 8.91 -17.28 -3.04
CA VAL A 240 9.93 -18.33 -3.20
C VAL A 240 9.36 -19.57 -3.88
N GLN A 241 8.12 -19.94 -3.56
CA GLN A 241 7.42 -21.02 -4.26
C GLN A 241 7.26 -20.69 -5.76
N THR A 242 6.84 -19.47 -6.07
CA THR A 242 6.69 -18.99 -7.46
C THR A 242 8.04 -18.97 -8.17
N LEU A 243 9.09 -18.47 -7.51
CA LEU A 243 10.44 -18.40 -8.07
C LEU A 243 10.98 -19.81 -8.38
N SER A 244 10.81 -20.77 -7.47
CA SER A 244 11.22 -22.16 -7.68
C SER A 244 10.55 -22.77 -8.92
N GLY A 245 9.24 -22.55 -9.07
CA GLY A 245 8.49 -23.02 -10.23
C GLY A 245 8.90 -22.34 -11.54
N ALA A 246 9.09 -21.02 -11.53
CA ALA A 246 9.47 -20.24 -12.70
C ALA A 246 10.90 -20.53 -13.19
N LEU A 247 11.80 -20.92 -12.28
CA LEU A 247 13.18 -21.26 -12.61
C LEU A 247 13.40 -22.76 -12.85
N GLU A 248 12.37 -23.60 -12.63
CA GLU A 248 12.47 -25.06 -12.59
C GLU A 248 13.65 -25.53 -11.69
N ARG A 249 13.88 -24.81 -10.59
CA ARG A 249 15.01 -24.99 -9.68
C ARG A 249 14.53 -25.35 -8.29
N THR A 250 15.10 -26.40 -7.72
CA THR A 250 14.95 -26.71 -6.29
C THR A 250 16.01 -25.96 -5.49
N PHE A 251 15.58 -25.09 -4.57
CA PHE A 251 16.45 -24.44 -3.61
C PHE A 251 16.71 -25.35 -2.41
N SER A 252 17.92 -25.31 -1.87
CA SER A 252 18.19 -25.87 -0.53
C SER A 252 17.43 -25.07 0.54
N ASP A 253 17.23 -25.66 1.72
CA ASP A 253 16.56 -24.98 2.85
C ASP A 253 17.26 -23.67 3.22
N ALA A 254 18.59 -23.63 3.13
CA ALA A 254 19.38 -22.43 3.40
C ALA A 254 19.13 -21.33 2.36
N GLU A 255 19.11 -21.67 1.07
CA GLU A 255 18.82 -20.71 0.00
C GLU A 255 17.37 -20.22 0.07
N ALA A 256 16.40 -21.11 0.22
CA ALA A 256 15.00 -20.76 0.36
C ALA A 256 14.78 -19.84 1.56
N GLY A 257 15.36 -20.17 2.73
CA GLY A 257 15.31 -19.35 3.92
C GLY A 257 15.92 -17.96 3.72
N ALA A 258 17.05 -17.86 3.01
CA ALA A 258 17.68 -16.58 2.71
C ALA A 258 16.81 -15.71 1.79
N ILE A 259 16.19 -16.29 0.78
CA ILE A 259 15.29 -15.55 -0.14
C ILE A 259 14.04 -15.09 0.60
N VAL A 260 13.37 -15.96 1.38
CA VAL A 260 12.20 -15.59 2.19
C VAL A 260 12.54 -14.45 3.15
N ALA A 261 13.66 -14.55 3.88
CA ALA A 261 14.06 -13.52 4.82
C ALA A 261 14.34 -12.18 4.11
N SER A 262 14.91 -12.21 2.91
CA SER A 262 15.15 -10.99 2.12
C SER A 262 13.86 -10.36 1.59
N GLN A 263 12.93 -11.19 1.10
CA GLN A 263 11.61 -10.73 0.65
C GLN A 263 10.81 -10.15 1.80
N HIS A 264 10.72 -10.85 2.93
CA HIS A 264 9.97 -10.39 4.10
C HIS A 264 10.51 -9.07 4.64
N ARG A 265 11.84 -8.88 4.74
CA ARG A 265 12.43 -7.59 5.10
C ARG A 265 12.06 -6.47 4.11
N SER A 266 12.07 -6.77 2.81
CA SER A 266 11.68 -5.79 1.78
C SER A 266 10.21 -5.41 1.89
N TYR A 267 9.32 -6.38 2.14
CA TYR A 267 7.91 -6.13 2.40
C TYR A 267 7.68 -5.32 3.66
N ARG A 268 8.36 -5.65 4.78
CA ARG A 268 8.29 -4.85 6.02
C ARG A 268 8.70 -3.41 5.78
N TYR A 269 9.82 -3.20 5.08
CA TYR A 269 10.26 -1.86 4.75
C TYR A 269 9.21 -1.14 3.89
N THR A 270 8.79 -1.79 2.81
CA THR A 270 7.87 -1.22 1.82
C THR A 270 6.50 -0.90 2.40
N PHE A 271 5.87 -1.81 3.15
CA PHE A 271 4.46 -1.68 3.54
C PHE A 271 4.24 -1.23 4.98
N LEU A 272 5.27 -1.26 5.83
CA LEU A 272 5.13 -0.94 7.26
C LEU A 272 6.11 0.16 7.69
N VAL A 273 7.42 -0.09 7.59
CA VAL A 273 8.43 0.81 8.18
C VAL A 273 8.45 2.17 7.47
N SER A 274 8.35 2.19 6.14
CA SER A 274 8.36 3.43 5.34
C SER A 274 7.22 4.38 5.72
N GLY A 275 6.01 3.86 5.94
CA GLY A 275 4.87 4.66 6.37
C GLY A 275 4.87 4.97 7.88
N MET A 276 5.28 4.02 8.73
CA MET A 276 5.46 4.27 10.17
C MET A 276 6.48 5.38 10.46
N LEU A 277 7.53 5.48 9.64
CA LEU A 277 8.58 6.48 9.75
C LEU A 277 8.38 7.67 8.83
N ASN A 278 7.27 7.72 8.08
CA ASN A 278 6.94 8.87 7.26
C ASN A 278 6.86 10.12 8.15
N LYS A 279 7.52 11.20 7.70
CA LYS A 279 7.64 12.44 8.48
C LYS A 279 6.26 13.01 8.85
N THR A 280 5.36 13.14 7.87
CA THR A 280 4.02 13.71 8.08
C THR A 280 3.20 12.82 8.99
N PHE A 281 3.28 11.49 8.81
CA PHE A 281 2.59 10.53 9.67
C PHE A 281 3.03 10.71 11.13
N LEU A 282 4.35 10.69 11.40
CA LEU A 282 4.88 10.84 12.74
C LEU A 282 4.58 12.21 13.38
N GLU A 283 4.55 13.28 12.60
CA GLU A 283 4.15 14.61 13.08
C GLU A 283 2.69 14.60 13.56
N LEU A 284 1.78 14.04 12.77
CA LEU A 284 0.36 13.91 13.15
C LEU A 284 0.18 12.99 14.37
N MET A 285 0.83 11.82 14.38
CA MET A 285 0.75 10.91 15.53
C MET A 285 1.30 11.56 16.81
N THR A 286 2.33 12.40 16.69
CA THR A 286 2.90 13.14 17.84
C THR A 286 1.93 14.20 18.37
N LEU A 287 1.18 14.87 17.51
CA LEU A 287 0.14 15.83 17.91
C LEU A 287 -1.01 15.13 18.65
N ILE A 288 -1.39 13.91 18.23
CA ILE A 288 -2.43 13.12 18.87
C ILE A 288 -1.94 12.59 20.22
N SER A 289 -0.78 11.94 20.24
CA SER A 289 -0.19 11.37 21.46
C SER A 289 1.33 11.17 21.30
N PRO A 290 2.17 11.99 21.97
CA PRO A 290 3.62 11.84 21.91
C PRO A 290 4.12 10.46 22.38
N SER A 291 3.45 9.87 23.39
CA SER A 291 3.81 8.54 23.90
C SER A 291 3.50 7.45 22.88
N ALA A 292 2.39 7.56 22.16
CA ALA A 292 2.06 6.60 21.12
C ALA A 292 2.96 6.73 19.89
N ALA A 293 3.29 7.95 19.47
CA ALA A 293 4.27 8.17 18.40
C ALA A 293 5.65 7.55 18.73
N ALA A 294 6.07 7.57 20.00
CA ALA A 294 7.28 6.89 20.44
C ALA A 294 7.17 5.35 20.32
N ARG A 295 6.01 4.77 20.67
CA ARG A 295 5.74 3.32 20.48
C ARG A 295 5.78 2.92 19.00
N ILE A 296 5.25 3.76 18.10
CA ILE A 296 5.31 3.53 16.65
C ILE A 296 6.76 3.48 16.19
N LYS A 297 7.60 4.45 16.58
CA LYS A 297 9.02 4.46 16.24
C LYS A 297 9.75 3.21 16.74
N GLN A 298 9.53 2.84 18.01
CA GLN A 298 10.10 1.63 18.58
C GLN A 298 9.66 0.37 17.81
N LYS A 299 8.38 0.28 17.42
CA LYS A 299 7.88 -0.85 16.62
C LYS A 299 8.55 -0.88 15.24
N ALA A 300 8.74 0.26 14.58
CA ALA A 300 9.41 0.34 13.30
C ALA A 300 10.89 -0.10 13.38
N GLU A 301 11.59 0.26 14.46
CA GLU A 301 12.96 -0.20 14.73
C GLU A 301 13.04 -1.73 14.90
N LEU A 302 12.04 -2.36 15.52
CA LEU A 302 11.98 -3.82 15.68
C LEU A 302 11.66 -4.56 14.37
N LEU A 303 11.01 -3.89 13.42
CA LEU A 303 10.66 -4.46 12.11
C LEU A 303 11.77 -4.29 11.06
N SER A 304 12.66 -3.32 11.25
CA SER A 304 13.78 -3.00 10.35
C SER A 304 14.88 -4.07 10.39
#